data_AF-A0A661LJQ0-F1
#
_entry.id   AF-A0A661LJQ0-F1
#
_cell.length_a   1.000
_cell.length_b   1.000
_cell.length_c   1.000
_cell.angle_alpha   90.00
_cell.angle_beta   90.00
_cell.angle_gamma   90.00
#
_symmetry.space_group_name_H-M   'P 1'
#
loop_
_entity.id
_entity.type
_entity.pdbx_description
1 polymer ?
#
loop_
_entity_poly.entity_id
_entity_poly.type
_entity_poly.pdbx_seq_one_letter_code
_entity_poly.pdbx_strand_id
1 'polypeptide(L)'
;ITKVSPYTEWAFWPDHQGMQPGRAPHGPLHKVYVNDRALNSVKPPVQYGAIQVKENYNKAKELKAITVMYKVHGFNPKDGDWFWVKYTPDGKAGPFGKPKGCIGCHGTRANNDFILVHEFK
;
A
#
# COMPACT_ATOMS: atom_id res chain seq x y z
N ILE A 1 7.08 12.20 -2.36
CA ILE A 1 6.80 11.06 -3.26
C ILE A 1 6.63 11.58 -4.68
N THR A 2 5.47 12.06 -5.10
CA THR A 2 5.16 12.42 -6.52
C THR A 2 6.04 13.48 -7.21
N LYS A 3 6.77 14.34 -6.49
CA LYS A 3 7.58 15.43 -7.08
C LYS A 3 9.08 15.13 -7.23
N VAL A 4 9.63 14.24 -6.40
CA VAL A 4 11.08 13.94 -6.34
C VAL A 4 11.37 12.49 -6.68
N SER A 5 10.41 11.60 -6.44
CA SER A 5 10.48 10.18 -6.79
C SER A 5 9.05 9.72 -7.12
N PRO A 6 8.59 9.95 -8.36
CA PRO A 6 7.24 9.62 -8.77
C PRO A 6 6.99 8.13 -8.56
N TYR A 7 6.00 7.79 -7.73
CA TYR A 7 5.76 6.37 -7.38
C TYR A 7 5.35 5.51 -8.58
N THR A 8 4.86 6.13 -9.64
CA THR A 8 4.47 5.48 -10.89
C THR A 8 5.67 4.89 -11.65
N GLU A 9 6.89 5.29 -11.29
CA GLU A 9 8.15 4.76 -11.82
C GLU A 9 8.76 3.69 -10.90
N TRP A 10 8.18 3.47 -9.72
CA TRP A 10 8.64 2.44 -8.80
C TRP A 10 8.26 1.05 -9.28
N ALA A 11 8.91 0.04 -8.70
CA ALA A 11 8.64 -1.36 -9.01
C ALA A 11 7.29 -1.84 -8.47
N PHE A 12 6.85 -2.99 -8.99
CA PHE A 12 5.80 -3.81 -8.38
C PHE A 12 6.42 -4.88 -7.50
N TRP A 13 5.65 -5.46 -6.58
CA TRP A 13 6.07 -6.72 -5.93
C TRP A 13 6.25 -7.84 -6.96
N PRO A 14 7.25 -8.73 -6.84
CA PRO A 14 7.55 -9.76 -7.84
C PRO A 14 6.36 -10.65 -8.23
N ASP A 15 5.48 -10.96 -7.28
CA ASP A 15 4.27 -11.78 -7.41
C ASP A 15 2.99 -10.96 -7.68
N HIS A 16 3.11 -9.64 -7.85
CA HIS A 16 1.98 -8.73 -8.02
C HIS A 16 2.23 -7.64 -9.07
N GLN A 17 2.48 -8.06 -10.31
CA GLN A 17 2.89 -7.16 -11.39
C GLN A 17 1.71 -6.48 -12.10
N GLY A 18 1.84 -5.18 -12.41
CA GLY A 18 0.90 -4.47 -13.28
C GLY A 18 -0.52 -4.30 -12.73
N MET A 19 -1.50 -4.20 -13.63
CA MET A 19 -2.92 -4.06 -13.28
C MET A 19 -3.49 -5.43 -12.92
N GLN A 20 -4.07 -5.54 -11.73
CA GLN A 20 -4.60 -6.78 -11.17
C GLN A 20 -6.09 -6.63 -10.83
N PRO A 21 -6.87 -7.74 -10.84
CA PRO A 21 -8.24 -7.71 -10.38
C PRO A 21 -8.32 -7.40 -8.88
N GLY A 22 -9.29 -6.56 -8.53
CA GLY A 22 -9.60 -6.16 -7.17
C GLY A 22 -10.96 -6.70 -6.71
N ARG A 23 -11.26 -6.48 -5.42
CA ARG A 23 -12.54 -6.79 -4.80
C ARG A 23 -12.95 -5.67 -3.86
N ALA A 24 -14.23 -5.65 -3.48
CA ALA A 24 -14.71 -4.74 -2.43
C ALA A 24 -13.82 -4.87 -1.18
N PRO A 25 -13.48 -3.75 -0.49
CA PRO A 25 -13.93 -2.38 -0.74
C PRO A 25 -13.06 -1.59 -1.74
N HIS A 26 -12.07 -2.21 -2.39
CA HIS A 26 -11.02 -1.54 -3.16
C HIS A 26 -11.31 -1.38 -4.65
N GLY A 27 -12.54 -1.66 -5.09
CA GLY A 27 -12.91 -1.59 -6.50
C GLY A 27 -12.40 -2.78 -7.33
N PRO A 28 -12.76 -2.81 -8.62
CA PRO A 28 -12.58 -3.98 -9.48
C PRO A 28 -11.15 -4.16 -10.01
N LEU A 29 -10.33 -3.12 -10.00
CA LEU A 29 -8.98 -3.14 -10.56
C LEU A 29 -8.03 -2.32 -9.69
N HIS A 30 -6.76 -2.75 -9.59
CA HIS A 30 -5.73 -1.98 -8.90
C HIS A 30 -4.34 -2.19 -9.49
N LYS A 31 -3.44 -1.25 -9.18
CA LYS A 31 -1.98 -1.40 -9.32
C LYS A 31 -1.34 -1.15 -7.97
N VAL A 32 -0.24 -1.84 -7.66
CA VAL A 32 0.49 -1.66 -6.39
C VAL A 32 1.97 -1.46 -6.66
N TYR A 33 2.46 -0.27 -6.34
CA TYR A 33 3.85 0.13 -6.49
C TYR A 33 4.56 0.12 -5.14
N VAL A 34 5.84 -0.17 -5.14
CA VAL A 34 6.68 -0.23 -3.94
C VAL A 34 8.05 0.36 -4.17
N ASN A 35 8.53 1.13 -3.21
CA ASN A 35 9.89 1.68 -3.27
C ASN A 35 10.95 0.61 -3.00
N ASP A 36 12.21 0.94 -3.28
CA ASP A 36 13.34 0.01 -3.12
C ASP A 36 13.47 -0.56 -1.71
N ARG A 37 13.11 0.20 -0.68
CA ARG A 37 13.14 -0.29 0.71
C ARG A 37 12.15 -1.42 0.95
N ALA A 38 10.94 -1.30 0.40
CA ALA A 38 9.96 -2.37 0.43
C ALA A 38 10.41 -3.54 -0.44
N LEU A 39 10.86 -3.28 -1.67
CA LEU A 39 11.25 -4.31 -2.63
C LEU A 39 12.45 -5.15 -2.14
N ASN A 40 13.42 -4.52 -1.48
CA ASN A 40 14.62 -5.20 -0.95
C ASN A 40 14.39 -5.89 0.40
N SER A 41 13.19 -5.84 0.96
CA SER A 41 12.84 -6.66 2.12
C SER A 41 12.53 -8.09 1.67
N VAL A 42 13.36 -9.05 2.10
CA VAL A 42 13.18 -10.46 1.77
C VAL A 42 12.30 -11.23 2.76
N LYS A 43 11.97 -10.61 3.90
CA LYS A 43 11.14 -11.19 4.98
C LYS A 43 10.42 -10.09 5.75
N PRO A 44 9.33 -10.40 6.48
CA PRO A 44 8.66 -9.46 7.35
C PRO A 44 9.40 -9.31 8.69
N PRO A 45 9.31 -8.15 9.37
CA PRO A 45 8.71 -6.91 8.86
C PRO A 45 9.58 -6.26 7.79
N VAL A 46 8.97 -5.48 6.90
CA VAL A 46 9.72 -4.71 5.90
C VAL A 46 10.53 -3.59 6.55
N GLN A 47 11.54 -3.08 5.83
CA GLN A 47 12.40 -2.01 6.30
C GLN A 47 11.59 -0.75 6.66
N TYR A 48 11.98 -0.06 7.73
CA TYR A 48 11.49 1.29 7.98
C TYR A 48 11.86 2.22 6.80
N GLY A 49 10.91 3.07 6.42
CA GLY A 49 11.02 3.82 5.16
C GLY A 49 10.35 3.12 3.97
N ALA A 50 9.89 1.87 4.11
CA ALA A 50 9.12 1.17 3.08
C ALA A 50 7.81 1.91 2.79
N ILE A 51 7.50 2.06 1.50
CA ILE A 51 6.26 2.68 1.02
C ILE A 51 5.61 1.74 0.02
N GLN A 52 4.32 1.51 0.19
CA GLN A 52 3.46 0.87 -0.80
C GLN A 52 2.37 1.86 -1.23
N VAL A 53 2.25 2.09 -2.54
CA VAL A 53 1.21 2.92 -3.13
C VAL A 53 0.28 2.04 -3.94
N LYS A 54 -1.01 2.04 -3.59
CA LYS A 54 -2.05 1.35 -4.33
C LYS A 54 -2.91 2.36 -5.08
N GLU A 55 -3.02 2.18 -6.38
CA GLU A 55 -4.02 2.86 -7.20
C GLU A 55 -5.25 1.97 -7.36
N ASN A 56 -6.45 2.53 -7.19
CA ASN A 56 -7.72 1.84 -7.42
C ASN A 56 -8.40 2.38 -8.67
N TYR A 57 -8.88 1.48 -9.52
CA TYR A 57 -9.49 1.80 -10.80
C TYR A 57 -10.89 1.21 -10.90
N ASN A 58 -11.77 1.85 -11.67
CA ASN A 58 -13.06 1.26 -12.05
C ASN A 58 -12.92 0.32 -13.27
N LYS A 59 -14.03 -0.28 -13.74
CA LYS A 59 -14.02 -1.19 -14.90
C LYS A 59 -13.56 -0.51 -16.20
N ALA A 60 -13.75 0.80 -16.32
CA ALA A 60 -13.27 1.61 -17.43
C ALA A 60 -11.79 2.02 -17.31
N LYS A 61 -11.07 1.50 -16.29
CA LYS A 61 -9.66 1.82 -15.98
C LYS A 61 -9.43 3.29 -15.64
N GLU A 62 -10.44 3.97 -15.11
CA GLU A 62 -10.30 5.33 -14.58
C GLU A 62 -9.82 5.28 -13.13
N LEU A 63 -8.80 6.07 -12.78
CA LEU A 63 -8.28 6.18 -11.42
C LEU A 63 -9.34 6.77 -10.49
N LYS A 64 -9.59 6.11 -9.36
CA LYS A 64 -10.61 6.51 -8.36
C LYS A 64 -10.04 6.80 -6.99
N ALA A 65 -8.91 6.22 -6.63
CA ALA A 65 -8.24 6.51 -5.37
C ALA A 65 -6.77 6.10 -5.41
N ILE A 66 -5.97 6.76 -4.58
CA ILE A 66 -4.59 6.39 -4.29
C ILE A 66 -4.50 6.13 -2.79
N THR A 67 -4.02 4.96 -2.38
CA THR A 67 -3.83 4.62 -0.95
C THR A 67 -2.35 4.39 -0.70
N VAL A 68 -1.80 5.01 0.33
CA VAL A 68 -0.39 4.90 0.71
C VAL A 68 -0.28 4.22 2.07
N MET A 69 0.61 3.25 2.14
CA MET A 69 1.16 2.69 3.37
C MET A 69 2.60 3.17 3.52
N TYR A 70 2.96 3.68 4.69
CA TYR A 70 4.31 4.12 5.00
C TYR A 70 4.78 3.54 6.33
N LYS A 71 5.90 2.81 6.30
CA LYS A 71 6.48 2.14 7.48
C LYS A 71 7.31 3.12 8.30
N VAL A 72 6.83 3.51 9.48
CA VAL A 72 7.43 4.54 10.34
C VAL A 72 7.74 3.97 11.72
N HIS A 73 9.02 3.94 12.07
CA HIS A 73 9.48 3.40 13.35
C HIS A 73 8.76 4.05 14.54
N GLY A 74 8.13 3.22 15.38
CA GLY A 74 7.44 3.67 16.59
C GLY A 74 6.09 4.35 16.36
N PHE A 75 5.63 4.49 15.12
CA PHE A 75 4.36 5.18 14.83
C PHE A 75 3.16 4.40 15.36
N ASN A 76 3.14 3.08 15.15
CA ASN A 76 2.06 2.23 15.62
C ASN A 76 2.52 0.79 15.90
N PRO A 77 3.34 0.55 16.94
CA PRO A 77 4.05 -0.71 17.11
C PRO A 77 3.14 -1.94 17.20
N LYS A 78 1.95 -1.77 17.78
CA LYS A 78 0.94 -2.84 17.91
C LYS A 78 0.36 -3.28 16.56
N ASP A 79 0.32 -2.39 15.57
CA ASP A 79 -0.22 -2.67 14.24
C ASP A 79 0.86 -2.52 13.15
N GLY A 80 2.08 -2.96 13.47
CA GLY A 80 3.16 -3.05 12.50
C GLY A 80 3.70 -1.71 12.02
N ASP A 81 3.59 -0.63 12.80
CA ASP A 81 4.24 0.66 12.49
C ASP A 81 3.84 1.29 11.14
N TRP A 82 2.65 0.94 10.62
CA TRP A 82 2.14 1.47 9.37
C TRP A 82 1.35 2.76 9.58
N PHE A 83 1.76 3.82 8.89
CA PHE A 83 0.93 4.98 8.58
C PHE A 83 0.12 4.72 7.31
N TRP A 84 -1.16 5.08 7.32
CA TRP A 84 -2.08 4.88 6.19
C TRP A 84 -2.66 6.22 5.75
N VAL A 85 -2.88 6.40 4.46
CA VAL A 85 -3.68 7.52 3.95
C VAL A 85 -4.32 7.14 2.63
N LYS A 86 -5.58 7.57 2.43
CA LYS A 86 -6.26 7.48 1.14
C LYS A 86 -6.43 8.89 0.56
N TYR A 87 -6.05 9.06 -0.69
CA TYR A 87 -6.25 10.25 -1.48
C TYR A 87 -7.29 10.00 -2.57
N THR A 88 -8.06 11.03 -2.87
CA THR A 88 -8.77 11.15 -4.15
C THR A 88 -7.77 11.39 -5.30
N PRO A 89 -8.17 11.23 -6.57
CA PRO A 89 -7.27 11.46 -7.71
C PRO A 89 -6.73 12.90 -7.80
N ASP A 90 -7.46 13.89 -7.28
CA ASP A 90 -7.05 15.29 -7.15
C ASP A 90 -6.13 15.56 -5.93
N GLY A 91 -5.80 14.53 -5.15
CA GLY A 91 -4.84 14.62 -4.05
C GLY A 91 -5.42 15.05 -2.69
N LYS A 92 -6.75 15.10 -2.54
CA LYS A 92 -7.39 15.37 -1.24
C LYS A 92 -7.28 14.15 -0.34
N ALA A 93 -6.71 14.32 0.86
CA ALA A 93 -6.63 13.27 1.86
C ALA A 93 -7.99 12.99 2.52
N GLY A 94 -8.34 11.72 2.66
CA GLY A 94 -9.36 11.23 3.59
C GLY A 94 -8.77 10.94 4.97
N PRO A 95 -9.39 10.05 5.78
CA PRO A 95 -8.80 9.61 7.05
C PRO A 95 -7.40 9.02 6.85
N PHE A 96 -6.47 9.42 7.73
CA PHE A 96 -5.06 9.02 7.67
C PHE A 96 -4.51 8.68 9.05
N GLY A 97 -3.27 8.19 9.11
CA GLY A 97 -2.61 7.75 10.33
C GLY A 97 -2.96 6.30 10.64
N LYS A 98 -3.88 6.10 11.59
CA LYS A 98 -4.27 4.78 12.13
C LYS A 98 -5.76 4.44 11.91
N PRO A 99 -6.26 4.48 10.67
CA PRO A 99 -7.66 4.18 10.40
C PRO A 99 -7.98 2.72 10.73
N LYS A 100 -8.86 2.51 11.73
CA LYS A 100 -9.24 1.17 12.23
C LYS A 100 -9.72 0.21 11.13
N GLY A 101 -10.41 0.71 10.10
CA GLY A 101 -10.89 -0.11 8.98
C GLY A 101 -9.76 -0.70 8.15
N CYS A 102 -8.67 0.05 7.91
CA CYS A 102 -7.51 -0.46 7.19
C CYS A 102 -6.75 -1.48 8.07
N ILE A 103 -6.48 -1.10 9.32
CA ILE A 103 -5.76 -1.94 10.28
C ILE A 103 -6.49 -3.27 10.50
N GLY A 104 -7.80 -3.24 10.72
CA GLY A 104 -8.58 -4.45 11.00
C GLY A 104 -8.55 -5.48 9.86
N CYS A 105 -8.77 -5.05 8.62
CA CYS A 105 -8.74 -5.97 7.48
C CYS A 105 -7.33 -6.47 7.16
N HIS A 106 -6.32 -5.58 7.20
CA HIS A 106 -4.94 -5.95 6.91
C HIS A 106 -4.27 -6.72 8.06
N GLY A 107 -4.75 -6.57 9.29
CA GLY A 107 -4.25 -7.28 10.47
C GLY A 107 -4.42 -8.79 10.42
N THR A 108 -5.31 -9.30 9.56
CA THR A 108 -5.37 -10.74 9.23
C THR A 108 -4.06 -11.30 8.67
N ARG A 109 -3.18 -10.41 8.18
CA ARG A 109 -1.85 -10.71 7.65
C ARG A 109 -0.75 -10.10 8.52
N ALA A 110 -0.95 -9.97 9.83
CA ALA A 110 0.07 -9.41 10.73
C ALA A 110 1.44 -10.11 10.63
N ASN A 111 1.45 -11.44 10.47
CA ASN A 111 2.68 -12.22 10.27
C ASN A 111 3.38 -11.94 8.93
N ASN A 112 2.64 -11.43 7.94
CA ASN A 112 3.15 -10.98 6.65
C ASN A 112 3.20 -9.45 6.58
N ASP A 113 3.40 -8.82 7.73
CA ASP A 113 3.55 -7.38 7.93
C ASP A 113 2.44 -6.52 7.33
N PHE A 114 1.17 -6.95 7.47
CA PHE A 114 -0.02 -6.24 6.99
C PHE A 114 -0.08 -6.08 5.46
N ILE A 115 0.83 -6.69 4.71
CA ILE A 115 0.84 -6.68 3.25
C ILE A 115 0.00 -7.85 2.73
N LEU A 116 -1.02 -7.52 1.92
CA LEU A 116 -1.99 -8.49 1.40
C LEU A 116 -1.63 -9.05 0.02
N VAL A 117 -0.83 -8.32 -0.75
CA VAL A 117 -0.62 -8.57 -2.19
C VAL A 117 0.71 -9.25 -2.51
N HIS A 118 1.54 -9.45 -1.50
CA HIS A 118 2.85 -10.11 -1.60
C HIS A 118 2.92 -11.18 -0.50
N GLU A 119 3.55 -12.32 -0.79
CA GLU A 119 3.88 -13.35 0.21
C GLU A 119 5.39 -13.43 0.41
N PHE A 120 5.86 -13.17 1.63
CA PHE A 120 7.25 -13.44 1.99
C PHE A 120 7.44 -14.94 2.22
N LYS A 121 8.54 -15.50 1.70
CA LYS A 121 8.91 -16.92 1.84
C LYS A 121 9.88 -17.15 2.99
#